data_AF-A0A8T1AAB2-F1
#
_entry.id   AF-A0A8T1AAB2-F1
#
_cell.length_a   1.000
_cell.length_b   1.000
_cell.length_c   1.000
_cell.angle_alpha   90.00
_cell.angle_beta   90.00
_cell.angle_gamma   90.00
#
_symmetry.space_group_name_H-M   'P 1'
#
loop_
_entity.id
_entity.type
_entity.pdbx_description
1 polymer ?
#
loop_
_entity_poly.entity_id
_entity_poly.type
_entity_poly.pdbx_seq_one_letter_code
_entity_poly.pdbx_strand_id
1 'polypeptide(L)'
;MMAIVQSSLALLLVVAAASNGLTEAANLRQRNLGGTTIATNVKTYSAYDDYAPAMLAAVNKQRATKGLSALCLNKKLHAAAQRHSDDMAAKDY
;
A
#
# COMPACT_ATOMS: atom_id res chain seq x y z
N MET A 1 -15.43 -17.45 48.31
CA MET A 1 -15.83 -16.38 47.37
C MET A 1 -14.58 -15.84 46.68
N MET A 2 -14.09 -16.50 45.62
CA MET A 2 -12.88 -16.09 44.88
C MET A 2 -12.87 -16.57 43.41
N ALA A 3 -14.02 -16.91 42.84
CA ALA A 3 -14.09 -17.41 41.46
C ALA A 3 -14.54 -16.35 40.42
N ILE A 4 -15.08 -15.21 40.87
CA ILE A 4 -15.69 -14.22 39.95
C ILE A 4 -14.67 -13.20 39.43
N VAL A 5 -13.62 -12.89 40.20
CA VAL A 5 -12.62 -11.86 39.82
C VAL A 5 -11.63 -12.28 38.74
N GLN A 6 -11.41 -13.59 38.52
CA GLN A 6 -10.52 -14.06 37.46
C GLN A 6 -11.16 -13.99 36.07
N SER A 7 -12.49 -14.04 35.97
CA SER A 7 -13.20 -14.02 34.68
C SER A 7 -13.17 -12.63 34.03
N SER A 8 -13.17 -11.56 34.83
CA SER A 8 -13.17 -10.18 34.34
C SER A 8 -11.82 -9.71 33.79
N LEU A 9 -10.70 -10.24 34.31
CA LEU A 9 -9.35 -9.87 33.85
C LEU A 9 -9.04 -10.46 32.47
N ALA A 10 -9.50 -11.69 32.20
CA ALA A 10 -9.34 -12.34 30.91
C ALA A 10 -10.13 -11.62 29.80
N LEU A 11 -11.31 -11.09 30.11
CA LEU A 11 -12.14 -10.37 29.14
C LEU A 11 -11.53 -9.01 28.76
N LEU A 12 -10.89 -8.31 29.70
CA LEU A 12 -10.18 -7.04 29.46
C LEU A 12 -8.92 -7.22 28.59
N LEU A 13 -8.20 -8.34 28.74
CA LEU A 13 -7.02 -8.66 27.92
C LEU A 13 -7.39 -9.00 26.46
N VAL A 14 -8.57 -9.58 26.22
CA VAL A 14 -9.04 -9.91 24.86
C VAL A 14 -9.43 -8.64 24.07
N VAL A 15 -9.93 -7.60 24.73
CA VAL A 15 -10.26 -6.32 24.06
C VAL A 15 -9.01 -5.53 23.68
N ALA A 16 -7.95 -5.57 24.49
CA ALA A 16 -6.67 -4.92 24.17
C ALA A 16 -5.94 -5.59 22.97
N ALA A 17 -6.10 -6.91 22.79
CA ALA A 17 -5.55 -7.63 21.66
C ALA A 17 -6.34 -7.45 20.35
N ALA A 18 -7.58 -6.97 20.42
CA ALA A 18 -8.39 -6.62 19.25
C ALA A 18 -8.16 -5.17 18.78
N SER A 19 -7.60 -4.30 19.62
CA SER A 19 -7.20 -2.94 19.23
C SER A 19 -5.81 -2.91 18.59
N ASN A 20 -5.58 -3.75 17.57
CA ASN A 20 -4.40 -3.62 16.70
C ASN A 20 -4.51 -2.44 15.72
N GLY A 21 -5.56 -1.61 15.83
CA GLY A 21 -5.82 -0.47 14.95
C GLY A 21 -5.10 0.84 15.32
N LEU A 22 -4.31 0.90 16.39
CA LEU A 22 -3.58 2.12 16.78
C LEU A 22 -2.19 2.23 16.16
N THR A 23 -1.62 1.14 15.62
CA THR A 23 -0.25 1.14 15.07
C THR A 23 -0.20 1.47 13.57
N GLU A 24 -1.34 1.44 12.86
CA GLU A 24 -1.39 1.81 11.44
C GLU A 24 -1.33 3.33 11.18
N ALA A 25 -1.61 4.16 12.18
CA ALA A 25 -1.62 5.62 11.99
C ALA A 25 -0.25 6.30 12.18
N ALA A 26 0.76 5.60 12.72
CA ALA A 26 2.05 6.21 13.05
C ALA A 26 3.10 6.15 11.92
N ASN A 27 2.88 5.36 10.87
CA ASN A 27 3.91 5.08 9.86
C ASN A 27 3.74 5.79 8.50
N LEU A 28 2.94 6.86 8.43
CA LEU A 28 2.89 7.72 7.24
C LEU A 28 4.07 8.71 7.16
N ARG A 29 4.94 8.74 8.18
CA ARG A 29 6.08 9.65 8.26
C ARG A 29 7.37 8.91 8.53
N GLN A 30 7.82 8.11 7.58
CA GLN A 30 9.25 7.82 7.47
C GLN A 30 9.63 7.77 5.99
N ARG A 31 9.70 8.96 5.38
CA ARG A 31 10.50 9.18 4.17
C ARG A 31 11.96 8.99 4.58
N ASN A 32 12.55 7.84 4.26
CA ASN A 32 13.98 7.65 4.42
C ASN A 32 14.63 7.57 3.03
N LEU A 33 15.11 8.74 2.62
CA LEU A 33 15.92 9.06 1.46
C LEU A 33 17.38 8.56 1.63
N GLY A 34 17.58 7.36 2.17
CA GLY A 34 18.91 6.88 2.52
C GLY A 34 18.88 5.55 3.25
N GLY A 35 19.13 4.48 2.49
CA GLY A 35 19.75 3.24 2.98
C GLY A 35 19.25 2.68 4.31
N THR A 36 18.03 2.12 4.35
CA THR A 36 17.69 1.02 5.26
C THR A 36 16.59 0.19 4.61
N THR A 37 16.94 -0.99 4.11
CA THR A 37 15.97 -1.94 3.56
C THR A 37 15.21 -2.59 4.70
N ILE A 38 14.08 -2.01 5.09
CA ILE A 38 13.10 -2.75 5.87
C ILE A 38 12.51 -3.80 4.94
N ALA A 39 12.53 -5.08 5.35
CA ALA A 39 11.91 -6.18 4.61
C ALA A 39 10.40 -5.94 4.59
N THR A 40 9.95 -5.21 3.57
CA THR A 40 8.55 -5.04 3.26
C THR A 40 8.17 -6.14 2.28
N ASN A 41 6.99 -6.73 2.43
CA ASN A 41 6.38 -7.60 1.42
C ASN A 41 5.92 -6.80 0.18
N VAL A 42 6.44 -5.58 0.00
CA VAL A 42 6.20 -4.71 -1.15
C VAL A 42 7.01 -5.26 -2.31
N LYS A 43 6.32 -5.70 -3.35
CA LYS A 43 6.96 -6.15 -4.58
C LYS A 43 7.68 -4.96 -5.22
N THR A 44 9.01 -5.01 -5.24
CA THR A 44 9.83 -4.06 -5.97
C THR A 44 9.86 -4.44 -7.44
N TYR A 45 9.77 -3.44 -8.31
CA TYR A 45 9.84 -3.59 -9.75
C TYR A 45 11.03 -2.79 -10.25
N SER A 46 11.85 -3.40 -11.10
CA SER A 46 13.07 -2.78 -11.63
C SER A 46 12.84 -2.07 -12.96
N ALA A 47 11.85 -2.54 -13.73
CA ALA A 47 11.55 -2.03 -15.05
C ALA A 47 10.04 -1.88 -15.27
N TYR A 48 9.69 -1.03 -16.24
CA TYR A 48 8.31 -0.80 -16.65
C TYR A 48 7.55 -2.09 -17.00
N ASP A 49 8.18 -2.96 -17.79
CA ASP A 49 7.56 -4.21 -18.25
C ASP A 49 7.29 -5.19 -17.10
N ASP A 50 7.97 -5.04 -15.95
CA ASP A 50 7.75 -5.88 -14.78
C ASP A 50 6.41 -5.58 -14.09
N TYR A 51 5.90 -4.34 -14.17
CA TYR A 51 4.70 -3.91 -13.44
C TYR A 51 3.53 -3.48 -14.33
N ALA A 52 3.80 -2.94 -15.53
CA ALA A 52 2.77 -2.32 -16.36
C ALA A 52 1.62 -3.27 -16.74
N PRO A 53 1.85 -4.56 -17.06
CA PRO A 53 0.75 -5.49 -17.34
C PRO A 53 -0.15 -5.72 -16.12
N ALA A 54 0.44 -5.90 -14.94
CA ALA A 54 -0.30 -6.13 -13.69
C ALA A 54 -1.11 -4.89 -13.28
N MET A 55 -0.51 -3.70 -13.42
CA MET A 55 -1.18 -2.42 -13.20
C MET A 55 -2.38 -2.25 -14.14
N LEU A 56 -2.20 -2.48 -15.45
CA LEU A 56 -3.27 -2.36 -16.44
C LEU A 56 -4.41 -3.34 -16.13
N ALA A 57 -4.08 -4.59 -15.77
CA ALA A 57 -5.06 -5.60 -15.40
C ALA A 57 -5.90 -5.17 -14.19
N ALA A 58 -5.26 -4.60 -13.15
CA ALA A 58 -5.96 -4.10 -11.97
C ALA A 58 -6.91 -2.94 -12.31
N VAL A 59 -6.45 -1.97 -13.11
CA VAL A 59 -7.28 -0.84 -13.56
C VAL A 59 -8.48 -1.32 -14.38
N ASN A 60 -8.25 -2.22 -15.33
CA ASN A 60 -9.32 -2.75 -16.18
C ASN A 60 -10.31 -3.61 -15.40
N LYS A 61 -9.85 -4.39 -14.41
CA LYS A 61 -10.72 -5.10 -13.47
C LYS A 61 -11.67 -4.12 -12.76
N GLN A 62 -11.15 -2.99 -12.29
CA GLN A 62 -11.98 -1.98 -11.64
C GLN A 62 -12.96 -1.31 -12.61
N ARG A 63 -12.53 -0.98 -13.84
CA ARG A 63 -13.40 -0.40 -14.88
C ARG A 63 -14.56 -1.31 -15.25
N ALA A 64 -14.33 -2.62 -15.31
CA ALA A 64 -15.35 -3.60 -15.61
C ALA A 64 -16.49 -3.61 -14.55
N THR A 65 -16.20 -3.30 -13.29
CA THR A 65 -17.24 -3.18 -12.24
C THR A 65 -18.27 -2.08 -12.52
N LYS A 66 -17.93 -1.13 -13.42
CA LYS A 66 -18.79 -0.04 -13.87
C LYS A 66 -19.24 -0.21 -15.32
N GLY A 67 -19.01 -1.37 -15.95
CA GLY A 67 -19.36 -1.63 -17.34
C GLY A 67 -18.56 -0.80 -18.36
N LEU A 68 -17.40 -0.24 -17.97
CA LEU A 68 -16.57 0.56 -18.86
C LEU A 68 -15.64 -0.31 -19.70
N SER A 69 -15.39 0.08 -20.94
CA SER A 69 -14.47 -0.60 -21.85
C SER A 69 -13.05 -0.68 -21.30
N ALA A 70 -12.30 -1.73 -21.63
CA ALA A 70 -10.90 -1.86 -21.23
C ALA A 70 -10.00 -0.77 -21.85
N LEU A 71 -8.99 -0.35 -21.10
CA LEU A 71 -7.89 0.50 -21.57
C LEU A 71 -6.74 -0.35 -22.10
N CYS A 72 -5.88 0.29 -22.90
CA CYS A 72 -4.62 -0.26 -23.40
C CYS A 72 -3.45 0.63 -22.97
N LEU A 73 -2.26 0.03 -22.86
CA LEU A 73 -1.03 0.79 -22.62
C LEU A 73 -0.63 1.60 -23.86
N ASN A 74 -0.11 2.82 -23.63
CA ASN A 74 0.40 3.68 -24.69
C ASN A 74 1.81 4.16 -24.34
N LYS A 75 2.78 3.88 -25.21
CA LYS A 75 4.20 4.19 -24.97
C LYS A 75 4.47 5.69 -24.80
N LYS A 76 3.76 6.55 -25.54
CA LYS A 76 3.95 8.02 -25.42
C LYS A 76 3.43 8.55 -24.09
N LEU A 77 2.27 8.04 -23.63
CA LEU A 77 1.71 8.41 -22.34
C LEU A 77 2.58 7.90 -21.18
N HIS A 78 3.10 6.67 -21.28
CA HIS A 78 4.05 6.16 -20.30
C HIS A 78 5.31 7.03 -20.22
N ALA A 79 5.93 7.37 -21.36
CA ALA A 79 7.12 8.22 -21.38
C ALA A 79 6.85 9.62 -20.77
N ALA A 80 5.66 10.19 -21.01
CA ALA A 80 5.28 11.45 -20.40
C ALA A 80 5.09 11.33 -18.88
N ALA A 81 4.40 10.28 -18.42
CA ALA A 81 4.20 10.01 -17.00
C ALA A 81 5.54 9.76 -16.27
N GLN A 82 6.44 8.99 -16.87
CA GLN A 82 7.78 8.74 -16.31
C GLN A 82 8.57 10.04 -16.15
N ARG A 83 8.65 10.86 -17.21
CA ARG A 83 9.33 12.17 -17.12
C ARG A 83 8.73 13.07 -16.05
N HIS A 84 7.40 13.02 -15.88
CA HIS A 84 6.76 13.79 -14.83
C HIS A 84 7.17 13.28 -13.44
N SER A 85 7.11 11.96 -13.21
CA SER A 85 7.55 11.34 -11.95
C SER A 85 9.03 11.64 -11.64
N ASP A 86 9.90 11.60 -12.66
CA ASP A 86 11.32 11.94 -12.51
C ASP A 86 11.50 13.41 -12.11
N ASP A 87 10.71 14.32 -12.69
CA ASP A 87 10.71 15.75 -12.33
C ASP A 87 10.20 15.97 -10.89
N MET A 88 9.16 15.25 -10.48
CA MET A 88 8.64 15.27 -9.09
C MET A 88 9.71 14.82 -8.10
N ALA A 89 10.37 13.69 -8.40
CA ALA A 89 11.43 13.15 -7.57
C ALA A 89 12.66 14.06 -7.50
N ALA A 90 13.03 14.73 -8.60
CA ALA A 90 14.17 15.64 -8.63
C ALA A 90 13.92 16.97 -7.90
N LYS A 91 12.67 17.38 -7.76
CA LYS A 91 12.28 18.67 -7.16
C LYS A 91 11.54 18.53 -5.82
N ASP A 92 11.45 17.31 -5.29
CA ASP A 92 10.84 16.99 -3.99
C ASP A 92 9.36 17.45 -3.84
N TYR A 93 8.54 17.29 -4.88
CA TYR A 93 7.09 17.58 -4.85
C TYR A 93 6.21 16.36 -5.13
#